data_AF-A0A517ZSP2-F1
#
_entry.id   AF-A0A517ZSP2-F1
#
_cell.length_a   1.000
_cell.length_b   1.000
_cell.length_c   1.000
_cell.angle_alpha   90.00
_cell.angle_beta   90.00
_cell.angle_gamma   90.00
#
_symmetry.space_group_name_H-M   'P 1'
#
loop_
_entity.id
_entity.type
_entity.pdbx_description
1 polymer ?
#
loop_
_entity_poly.entity_id
_entity_poly.type
_entity_poly.pdbx_seq_one_letter_code
_entity_poly.pdbx_strand_id
1 'polypeptide(L)'
;MIAAQSRSFIEFPQPLGDEQLQVCWQATRCRLIDELRRIDACIEEETSPENDAHPNESLWDRLGPLLEEVFATEMLTRVWSGVLAARDRLHPTCGYGAVALNILVLQLKVRQRALRLLVDGAANDKDVQRIAATDRTRRKLERWTDLLLAEMVLRDEVVDYACDARRAREFGVDYFQNQTHTTYHATWTLLIAGMRAAFPAADEANTDTDSLPEDLFRAILACLPVDGFLEDGPSLSLRSTRNKRIHLKSDRFPSDAIAGMTPRITKPRAPKVSRPADGISFSQLRRPQD
;
A
#
# COMPACT_ATOMS: atom_id res chain seq x y z
N MET A 1 -9.12 -3.17 3.10
CA MET A 1 -8.90 -4.62 2.98
C MET A 1 -7.44 -5.00 3.15
N ILE A 2 -6.53 -4.44 2.34
CA ILE A 2 -5.07 -4.71 2.43
C ILE A 2 -4.53 -4.50 3.85
N ALA A 3 -4.84 -3.36 4.49
CA ALA A 3 -4.40 -3.09 5.86
C ALA A 3 -4.91 -4.14 6.88
N ALA A 4 -6.16 -4.60 6.78
CA ALA A 4 -6.71 -5.63 7.68
C ALA A 4 -6.10 -7.02 7.48
N GLN A 5 -5.63 -7.33 6.26
CA GLN A 5 -4.97 -8.60 5.95
C GLN A 5 -3.44 -8.50 5.98
N SER A 6 -2.91 -7.31 6.23
CA SER A 6 -1.46 -7.03 6.25
C SER A 6 -0.73 -8.03 7.12
N ARG A 7 -1.24 -8.35 8.32
CA ARG A 7 -0.58 -9.29 9.23
C ARG A 7 -0.56 -10.72 8.72
N SER A 8 -1.68 -11.22 8.17
CA SER A 8 -1.77 -12.55 7.56
C SER A 8 -0.75 -12.72 6.45
N PHE A 9 -0.51 -11.62 5.72
CA PHE A 9 0.41 -11.53 4.62
C PHE A 9 1.86 -11.39 5.08
N ILE A 10 2.16 -10.45 5.98
CA ILE A 10 3.50 -10.18 6.52
C ILE A 10 4.09 -11.45 7.16
N GLU A 11 3.30 -12.21 7.92
CA GLU A 11 3.74 -13.44 8.58
C GLU A 11 3.76 -14.69 7.67
N PHE A 12 3.32 -14.59 6.42
CA PHE A 12 3.21 -15.75 5.55
C PHE A 12 4.61 -16.23 5.12
N PRO A 13 5.01 -17.49 5.41
CA PRO A 13 6.40 -17.90 5.23
C PRO A 13 6.80 -18.11 3.77
N GLN A 14 5.84 -18.32 2.86
CA GLN A 14 6.13 -18.55 1.45
C GLN A 14 6.34 -17.22 0.74
N PRO A 15 7.44 -17.02 0.00
CA PRO A 15 7.65 -15.79 -0.76
C PRO A 15 6.53 -15.59 -1.79
N LEU A 16 6.22 -14.32 -2.07
CA LEU A 16 5.53 -13.95 -3.31
C LEU A 16 6.25 -14.57 -4.49
N GLY A 17 5.51 -15.03 -5.50
CA GLY A 17 6.13 -15.35 -6.78
C GLY A 17 6.63 -14.07 -7.43
N ASP A 18 7.81 -14.15 -8.05
CA ASP A 18 8.48 -13.01 -8.68
C ASP A 18 7.59 -12.39 -9.77
N GLU A 19 6.79 -13.20 -10.46
CA GLU A 19 5.84 -12.76 -11.48
C GLU A 19 4.76 -11.84 -10.90
N GLN A 20 4.11 -12.22 -9.78
CA GLN A 20 3.06 -11.39 -9.17
C GLN A 20 3.63 -10.05 -8.69
N LEU A 21 4.82 -10.08 -8.07
CA LEU A 21 5.48 -8.87 -7.62
C LEU A 21 5.87 -7.97 -8.79
N GLN A 22 6.36 -8.55 -9.89
CA GLN A 22 6.71 -7.82 -11.11
C GLN A 22 5.47 -7.18 -11.75
N VAL A 23 4.35 -7.91 -11.86
CA VAL A 23 3.08 -7.39 -12.39
C VAL A 23 2.58 -6.24 -11.52
N CYS A 24 2.58 -6.39 -10.19
CA CYS A 24 2.18 -5.35 -9.25
C CYS A 24 3.07 -4.10 -9.36
N TRP A 25 4.39 -4.30 -9.43
CA TRP A 25 5.34 -3.22 -9.63
C TRP A 25 5.09 -2.48 -10.95
N GLN A 26 4.91 -3.21 -12.04
CA GLN A 26 4.66 -2.63 -13.36
C GLN A 26 3.35 -1.86 -13.40
N ALA A 27 2.26 -2.41 -12.87
CA ALA A 27 0.97 -1.74 -12.78
C ALA A 27 1.08 -0.42 -11.98
N THR A 28 1.75 -0.47 -10.82
CA THR A 28 2.00 0.72 -9.99
C THR A 28 2.80 1.76 -10.75
N ARG A 29 3.92 1.37 -11.37
CA ARG A 29 4.78 2.29 -12.11
C ARG A 29 4.06 2.93 -13.30
N CYS A 30 3.38 2.12 -14.13
CA CYS A 30 2.63 2.63 -15.28
C CYS A 30 1.61 3.67 -14.82
N ARG A 31 0.91 3.38 -13.73
CA ARG A 31 -0.08 4.28 -13.16
C ARG A 31 0.51 5.62 -12.71
N LEU A 32 1.59 5.60 -11.94
CA LEU A 32 2.20 6.84 -11.44
C LEU A 32 2.80 7.70 -12.57
N ILE A 33 3.28 7.06 -13.64
CA ILE A 33 3.74 7.76 -14.84
C ILE A 33 2.57 8.38 -15.59
N ASP A 34 1.46 7.66 -15.72
CA ASP A 34 0.24 8.16 -16.35
C ASP A 34 -0.35 9.37 -15.60
N GLU A 35 -0.44 9.29 -14.26
CA GLU A 35 -0.90 10.40 -13.42
C GLU A 35 -0.04 11.66 -13.62
N LEU A 36 1.29 11.51 -13.66
CA LEU A 36 2.19 12.63 -13.96
C LEU A 36 1.94 13.23 -15.35
N ARG A 37 1.78 12.39 -16.38
CA ARG A 37 1.51 12.84 -17.75
C ARG A 37 0.19 13.57 -17.86
N ARG A 38 -0.87 13.06 -17.22
CA ARG A 38 -2.19 13.70 -17.19
C ARG A 38 -2.12 15.06 -16.49
N ILE A 39 -1.37 15.16 -15.40
CA ILE A 39 -1.13 16.45 -14.73
C ILE A 39 -0.40 17.41 -15.68
N ASP A 40 0.68 16.96 -16.31
CA ASP A 40 1.48 17.78 -17.23
C ASP A 40 0.65 18.26 -18.43
N ALA A 41 -0.17 17.38 -19.03
CA ALA A 41 -1.06 17.72 -20.13
C ALA A 41 -2.09 18.81 -19.75
N CYS A 42 -2.72 18.71 -18.58
CA CYS A 42 -3.65 19.73 -18.11
C CYS A 42 -2.97 21.11 -17.96
N ILE A 43 -1.72 21.14 -17.50
CA ILE A 43 -0.95 22.38 -17.35
C ILE A 43 -0.58 22.94 -18.73
N GLU A 44 -0.08 22.10 -19.64
CA GLU A 44 0.36 22.51 -20.97
C GLU A 44 -0.78 23.11 -21.79
N GLU A 45 -1.96 22.50 -21.76
CA GLU A 45 -3.16 23.00 -22.44
C GLU A 45 -3.58 24.39 -21.97
N GLU A 46 -3.50 24.66 -20.66
CA GLU A 46 -3.82 25.99 -20.10
C GLU A 46 -2.82 27.05 -20.57
N THR A 47 -1.55 26.69 -20.69
CA THR A 47 -0.49 27.62 -21.13
C THR A 47 -0.46 27.86 -22.64
N SER A 48 -1.25 27.12 -23.42
CA SER A 48 -1.26 27.23 -24.88
C SER A 48 -1.97 28.52 -25.34
N PRO A 49 -1.33 29.35 -26.19
CA PRO A 49 -1.92 30.60 -26.66
C PRO A 49 -3.12 30.42 -27.60
N GLU A 50 -3.42 29.19 -28.04
CA GLU A 50 -4.55 28.86 -28.93
C GLU A 50 -5.85 28.52 -28.15
N ASN A 51 -5.85 28.61 -26.82
CA ASN A 51 -6.95 28.13 -25.97
C ASN A 51 -8.22 29.04 -25.94
N ASP A 52 -8.45 29.81 -27.01
CA ASP A 52 -9.67 30.62 -27.22
C ASP A 52 -10.94 29.76 -27.41
N ALA A 53 -10.81 28.44 -27.49
CA ALA A 53 -11.89 27.53 -27.85
C ALA A 53 -12.89 27.22 -26.70
N HIS A 54 -12.49 27.31 -25.43
CA HIS A 54 -13.34 26.93 -24.28
C HIS A 54 -13.31 27.95 -23.13
N PRO A 55 -13.89 29.15 -23.30
CA PRO A 55 -13.83 30.24 -22.31
C PRO A 55 -14.58 29.97 -20.98
N ASN A 56 -15.15 28.78 -20.76
CA ASN A 56 -16.07 28.52 -19.65
C ASN A 56 -15.71 27.35 -18.72
N GLU A 57 -14.74 26.49 -19.07
CA GLU A 57 -14.34 25.38 -18.18
C GLU A 57 -13.08 25.76 -17.42
N SER A 58 -13.13 25.74 -16.08
CA SER A 58 -11.94 26.04 -15.28
C SER A 58 -10.96 24.87 -15.39
N LEU A 59 -9.66 25.16 -15.48
CA LEU A 59 -8.59 24.18 -15.30
C LEU A 59 -8.83 23.28 -14.06
N TRP A 60 -9.40 23.84 -13.00
CA TRP A 60 -9.69 23.12 -11.76
C TRP A 60 -10.88 22.16 -11.82
N ASP A 61 -11.77 22.29 -12.80
CA ASP A 61 -12.81 21.30 -13.03
C ASP A 61 -12.20 19.98 -13.51
N ARG A 62 -11.04 20.04 -14.20
CA ARG A 62 -10.27 18.87 -14.66
C ARG A 62 -9.20 18.42 -13.67
N LEU A 63 -8.43 19.37 -13.11
CA LEU A 63 -7.38 19.06 -12.14
C LEU A 63 -7.93 18.54 -10.81
N GLY A 64 -9.06 19.07 -10.32
CA GLY A 64 -9.61 18.69 -9.02
C GLY A 64 -9.81 17.17 -8.88
N PRO A 65 -10.60 16.52 -9.75
CA PRO A 65 -10.79 15.07 -9.74
C PRO A 65 -9.48 14.29 -9.93
N LEU A 66 -8.61 14.73 -10.84
CA LEU A 66 -7.31 14.09 -11.08
C LEU A 66 -6.41 14.10 -9.84
N LEU A 67 -6.39 15.21 -9.08
CA LEU A 67 -5.61 15.29 -7.85
C LEU A 67 -6.21 14.41 -6.74
N GLU A 68 -7.54 14.32 -6.64
CA GLU A 68 -8.19 13.39 -5.71
C GLU A 68 -7.84 11.94 -6.02
N GLU A 69 -7.83 11.58 -7.31
CA GLU A 69 -7.39 10.30 -7.84
C GLU A 69 -5.93 10.00 -7.46
N VAL A 70 -5.01 10.96 -7.63
CA VAL A 70 -3.59 10.86 -7.22
C VAL A 70 -3.45 10.60 -5.72
N PHE A 71 -4.19 11.33 -4.88
CA PHE A 71 -4.12 11.13 -3.42
C PHE A 71 -4.75 9.80 -2.99
N ALA A 72 -5.76 9.30 -3.70
CA ALA A 72 -6.33 7.98 -3.44
C ALA A 72 -5.35 6.86 -3.82
N THR A 73 -4.69 6.99 -4.98
CA THR A 73 -3.56 6.13 -5.37
C THR A 73 -2.45 6.17 -4.33
N GLU A 74 -2.09 7.37 -3.83
CA GLU A 74 -1.07 7.53 -2.79
C GLU A 74 -1.38 6.72 -1.54
N MET A 75 -2.61 6.80 -1.04
CA MET A 75 -3.04 6.02 0.12
C MET A 75 -2.85 4.51 -0.13
N LEU A 76 -3.29 4.02 -1.30
CA LEU A 76 -3.19 2.62 -1.67
C LEU A 76 -1.72 2.17 -1.76
N THR A 77 -0.89 2.91 -2.49
CA THR A 77 0.52 2.55 -2.74
C THR A 77 1.36 2.66 -1.47
N ARG A 78 1.11 3.63 -0.58
CA ARG A 78 1.77 3.70 0.73
C ARG A 78 1.41 2.54 1.63
N VAL A 79 0.12 2.21 1.75
CA VAL A 79 -0.32 1.05 2.55
C VAL A 79 0.31 -0.22 2.02
N TRP A 80 0.28 -0.45 0.71
CA TRP A 80 0.89 -1.63 0.11
C TRP A 80 2.42 -1.67 0.26
N SER A 81 3.10 -0.55 0.06
CA SER A 81 4.56 -0.47 0.23
C SER A 81 4.96 -0.69 1.68
N GLY A 82 4.18 -0.19 2.64
CA GLY A 82 4.36 -0.50 4.06
C GLY A 82 4.24 -2.00 4.35
N VAL A 83 3.27 -2.67 3.75
CA VAL A 83 3.11 -4.14 3.85
C VAL A 83 4.33 -4.87 3.28
N LEU A 84 4.80 -4.49 2.09
CA LEU A 84 5.99 -5.07 1.47
C LEU A 84 7.25 -4.84 2.32
N ALA A 85 7.44 -3.64 2.86
CA ALA A 85 8.59 -3.32 3.71
C ALA A 85 8.57 -4.06 5.05
N ALA A 86 7.40 -4.16 5.69
CA ALA A 86 7.23 -4.96 6.91
C ALA A 86 7.54 -6.44 6.65
N ARG A 87 7.10 -6.96 5.51
CA ARG A 87 7.39 -8.33 5.09
C ARG A 87 8.87 -8.55 4.82
N ASP A 88 9.54 -7.63 4.13
CA ASP A 88 10.98 -7.70 3.85
C ASP A 88 11.80 -7.76 5.14
N ARG A 89 11.40 -7.00 6.17
CA ARG A 89 12.05 -7.02 7.48
C ARG A 89 11.95 -8.39 8.17
N LEU A 90 10.82 -9.09 8.02
CA LEU A 90 10.67 -10.45 8.53
C LEU A 90 11.36 -11.50 7.63
N HIS A 91 11.46 -11.23 6.33
CA HIS A 91 11.98 -12.14 5.31
C HIS A 91 12.97 -11.45 4.34
N PRO A 92 14.20 -11.09 4.79
CA PRO A 92 15.10 -10.18 4.05
C PRO A 92 15.62 -10.69 2.70
N THR A 93 15.44 -11.98 2.41
CA THR A 93 15.94 -12.61 1.18
C THR A 93 15.07 -12.33 -0.04
N CYS A 94 13.93 -11.66 0.11
CA CYS A 94 12.93 -11.54 -0.95
C CYS A 94 12.99 -10.21 -1.72
N GLY A 95 13.72 -9.20 -1.24
CA GLY A 95 13.93 -7.93 -1.94
C GLY A 95 12.68 -7.03 -2.03
N TYR A 96 11.65 -7.29 -1.22
CA TYR A 96 10.41 -6.52 -1.23
C TYR A 96 10.62 -5.07 -0.79
N GLY A 97 11.62 -4.83 0.07
CA GLY A 97 11.97 -3.50 0.54
C GLY A 97 12.43 -2.57 -0.59
N ALA A 98 13.18 -3.10 -1.57
CA ALA A 98 13.62 -2.33 -2.72
C ALA A 98 12.45 -1.92 -3.63
N VAL A 99 11.50 -2.83 -3.85
CA VAL A 99 10.27 -2.53 -4.61
C VAL A 99 9.42 -1.50 -3.88
N ALA A 100 9.20 -1.69 -2.58
CA ALA A 100 8.44 -0.76 -1.73
C ALA A 100 9.06 0.65 -1.75
N LEU A 101 10.38 0.76 -1.61
CA LEU A 101 11.09 2.03 -1.67
C LEU A 101 10.96 2.69 -3.04
N ASN A 102 11.05 1.92 -4.13
CA ASN A 102 10.90 2.46 -5.48
C ASN A 102 9.50 3.03 -5.71
N ILE A 103 8.46 2.29 -5.31
CA ILE A 103 7.07 2.76 -5.34
C ILE A 103 6.93 4.07 -4.57
N LEU A 104 7.45 4.13 -3.33
CA LEU A 104 7.39 5.34 -2.51
C LEU A 104 8.09 6.53 -3.18
N VAL A 105 9.29 6.34 -3.74
CA VAL A 105 10.02 7.41 -4.44
C VAL A 105 9.24 7.94 -5.65
N LEU A 106 8.62 7.06 -6.45
CA LEU A 106 7.78 7.48 -7.56
C LEU A 106 6.55 8.25 -7.06
N GLN A 107 5.87 7.73 -6.03
CA GLN A 107 4.69 8.37 -5.45
C GLN A 107 5.01 9.78 -4.92
N LEU A 108 6.15 9.96 -4.26
CA LEU A 108 6.58 11.27 -3.75
C LEU A 108 6.78 12.29 -4.88
N LYS A 109 7.20 11.86 -6.08
CA LYS A 109 7.30 12.73 -7.25
C LYS A 109 5.92 13.20 -7.73
N VAL A 110 4.96 12.28 -7.85
CA VAL A 110 3.57 12.62 -8.26
C VAL A 110 2.95 13.58 -7.23
N ARG A 111 3.08 13.24 -5.95
CA ARG A 111 2.61 14.08 -4.84
C ARG A 111 3.23 15.47 -4.85
N GLN A 112 4.54 15.59 -5.03
CA GLN A 112 5.21 16.88 -5.06
C GLN A 112 4.64 17.76 -6.18
N ARG A 113 4.33 17.17 -7.34
CA ARG A 113 3.67 17.90 -8.43
C ARG A 113 2.26 18.34 -8.05
N ALA A 114 1.45 17.42 -7.53
CA ALA A 114 0.09 17.70 -7.07
C ALA A 114 0.05 18.83 -6.02
N LEU A 115 0.95 18.79 -5.03
CA LEU A 115 1.01 19.81 -3.98
C LEU A 115 1.42 21.18 -4.49
N ARG A 116 2.31 21.27 -5.49
CA ARG A 116 2.65 22.56 -6.13
C ARG A 116 1.42 23.20 -6.76
N LEU A 117 0.61 22.42 -7.47
CA LEU A 117 -0.63 22.92 -8.07
C LEU A 117 -1.62 23.47 -7.04
N LEU A 118 -1.76 22.79 -5.89
CA LEU A 118 -2.61 23.28 -4.79
C LEU A 118 -2.11 24.59 -4.18
N VAL A 119 -0.80 24.87 -4.26
CA VAL A 119 -0.18 26.10 -3.73
C VAL A 119 -0.22 27.23 -4.75
N ASP A 120 0.06 26.92 -6.01
CA ASP A 120 0.31 27.92 -7.05
C ASP A 120 -1.00 28.42 -7.73
N GLY A 121 -2.10 27.67 -7.63
CA GLY A 121 -3.09 27.64 -8.72
C GLY A 121 -4.42 28.39 -8.55
N ALA A 122 -4.57 29.48 -7.81
CA ALA A 122 -5.85 30.21 -7.83
C ALA A 122 -5.87 31.32 -8.90
N ALA A 123 -6.64 31.15 -9.98
CA ALA A 123 -6.88 32.22 -10.97
C ALA A 123 -8.16 33.03 -10.66
N ASN A 124 -9.16 32.39 -10.05
CA ASN A 124 -10.43 33.03 -9.67
C ASN A 124 -11.04 32.45 -8.37
N ASP A 125 -12.11 33.06 -7.87
CA ASP A 125 -12.79 32.64 -6.63
C ASP A 125 -13.37 31.21 -6.68
N LYS A 126 -13.80 30.72 -7.85
CA LYS A 126 -14.30 29.35 -8.00
C LYS A 126 -13.16 28.35 -7.83
N ASP A 127 -11.98 28.65 -8.37
CA ASP A 127 -10.79 27.81 -8.24
C ASP A 127 -10.37 27.70 -6.77
N VAL A 128 -10.45 28.78 -6.00
CA VAL A 128 -10.15 28.77 -4.55
C VAL A 128 -11.03 27.76 -3.82
N GLN A 129 -12.33 27.69 -4.16
CA GLN A 129 -13.25 26.73 -3.54
C GLN A 129 -12.91 25.28 -3.94
N ARG A 130 -12.56 25.04 -5.20
CA ARG A 130 -12.12 23.73 -5.71
C ARG A 130 -10.83 23.26 -5.04
N ILE A 131 -9.80 24.12 -5.01
CA ILE A 131 -8.52 23.88 -4.33
C ILE A 131 -8.76 23.53 -2.87
N ALA A 132 -9.60 24.30 -2.17
CA ALA A 132 -9.91 24.05 -0.76
C ALA A 132 -10.64 22.71 -0.56
N ALA A 133 -11.53 22.32 -1.48
CA ALA A 133 -12.17 21.01 -1.44
C ALA A 133 -11.16 19.87 -1.64
N THR A 134 -10.32 19.95 -2.67
CA THR A 134 -9.27 18.97 -2.96
C THR A 134 -8.27 18.86 -1.81
N ASP A 135 -7.86 19.98 -1.18
CA ASP A 135 -6.97 19.96 -0.02
C ASP A 135 -7.61 19.28 1.20
N ARG A 136 -8.92 19.45 1.42
CA ARG A 136 -9.64 18.71 2.47
C ARG A 136 -9.65 17.22 2.17
N THR A 137 -9.92 16.81 0.93
CA THR A 137 -9.88 15.40 0.50
C THR A 137 -8.49 14.81 0.73
N ARG A 138 -7.42 15.51 0.30
CA ARG A 138 -6.03 15.14 0.56
C ARG A 138 -5.75 14.89 2.05
N ARG A 139 -6.09 15.85 2.93
CA ARG A 139 -5.84 15.73 4.38
C ARG A 139 -6.61 14.56 4.99
N LYS A 140 -7.83 14.28 4.52
CA LYS A 140 -8.59 13.10 4.96
C LYS A 140 -7.86 11.81 4.56
N LEU A 141 -7.43 11.70 3.29
CA LEU A 141 -6.71 10.53 2.78
C LEU A 141 -5.39 10.30 3.53
N GLU A 142 -4.65 11.35 3.86
CA GLU A 142 -3.43 11.23 4.67
C GLU A 142 -3.69 10.70 6.07
N ARG A 143 -4.71 11.22 6.75
CA ARG A 143 -5.10 10.73 8.09
C ARG A 143 -5.54 9.27 8.03
N TRP A 144 -6.30 8.88 7.01
CA TRP A 144 -6.67 7.48 6.80
C TRP A 144 -5.45 6.61 6.49
N THR A 145 -4.51 7.10 5.69
CA THR A 145 -3.25 6.40 5.40
C THR A 145 -2.48 6.11 6.68
N ASP A 146 -2.29 7.12 7.53
CA ASP A 146 -1.60 6.96 8.82
C ASP A 146 -2.33 5.99 9.75
N LEU A 147 -3.66 6.02 9.78
CA LEU A 147 -4.48 5.10 10.56
C LEU A 147 -4.37 3.66 10.05
N LEU A 148 -4.35 3.46 8.74
CA LEU A 148 -4.21 2.15 8.10
C LEU A 148 -2.79 1.58 8.24
N LEU A 149 -1.78 2.43 8.38
CA LEU A 149 -0.38 2.06 8.63
C LEU A 149 -0.05 1.90 10.11
N ALA A 150 -0.91 2.39 11.01
CA ALA A 150 -0.64 2.56 12.44
C ALA A 150 -0.07 1.31 13.12
N GLU A 151 -0.67 0.14 12.89
CA GLU A 151 -0.21 -1.12 13.47
C GLU A 151 1.20 -1.50 12.97
N MET A 152 1.43 -1.40 11.65
CA MET A 152 2.72 -1.74 11.04
C MET A 152 3.82 -0.74 11.45
N VAL A 153 3.47 0.53 11.58
CA VAL A 153 4.37 1.58 12.09
C VAL A 153 4.84 1.25 13.51
N LEU A 154 3.94 0.78 14.37
CA LEU A 154 4.27 0.45 15.76
C LEU A 154 5.05 -0.87 15.87
N ARG A 155 4.71 -1.89 15.08
CA ARG A 155 5.26 -3.25 15.23
C ARG A 155 6.44 -3.57 14.32
N ASP A 156 6.41 -3.07 13.09
CA ASP A 156 7.30 -3.48 12.00
C ASP A 156 8.22 -2.32 11.54
N GLU A 157 8.14 -1.17 12.23
CA GLU A 157 8.92 0.07 12.04
C GLU A 157 8.92 0.64 10.61
N VAL A 158 7.82 0.51 9.88
CA VAL A 158 7.64 1.04 8.50
C VAL A 158 7.28 2.54 8.48
N VAL A 159 7.97 3.33 9.30
CA VAL A 159 7.65 4.75 9.56
C VAL A 159 7.76 5.64 8.33
N ASP A 160 8.63 5.29 7.38
CA ASP A 160 8.90 6.08 6.17
C ASP A 160 7.70 6.10 5.20
N TYR A 161 6.77 5.15 5.35
CA TYR A 161 5.58 5.04 4.49
C TYR A 161 4.39 5.85 5.02
N ALA A 162 4.43 6.30 6.28
CA ALA A 162 3.40 7.16 6.85
C ALA A 162 3.44 8.57 6.23
N CYS A 163 2.27 9.20 6.11
CA CYS A 163 2.18 10.61 5.74
C CYS A 163 2.65 11.50 6.89
N ASP A 164 2.28 11.13 8.12
CA ASP A 164 2.77 11.71 9.37
C ASP A 164 3.13 10.57 10.33
N ALA A 165 4.44 10.32 10.48
CA ALA A 165 4.95 9.24 11.31
C ALA A 165 4.55 9.38 12.79
N ARG A 166 4.41 10.60 13.32
CA ARG A 166 3.99 10.81 14.71
C ARG A 166 2.53 10.42 14.88
N ARG A 167 1.67 10.92 13.99
CA ARG A 167 0.23 10.60 14.00
C ARG A 167 -0.02 9.10 13.81
N ALA A 168 0.70 8.45 12.90
CA ALA A 168 0.59 7.00 12.70
C ALA A 168 0.99 6.21 13.96
N ARG A 169 2.04 6.64 14.69
CA ARG A 169 2.43 6.04 15.97
C ARG A 169 1.38 6.24 17.06
N GLU A 170 0.82 7.45 17.18
CA GLU A 170 -0.26 7.75 18.13
C GLU A 170 -1.46 6.83 17.89
N PHE A 171 -1.92 6.72 16.63
CA PHE A 171 -2.96 5.75 16.27
C PHE A 171 -2.59 4.31 16.61
N GLY A 172 -1.33 3.92 16.43
CA GLY A 172 -0.86 2.56 16.72
C GLY A 172 -0.92 2.26 18.22
N VAL A 173 -0.51 3.21 19.06
CA VAL A 173 -0.58 3.10 20.52
C VAL A 173 -2.02 2.99 20.98
N ASP A 174 -2.90 3.87 20.50
CA ASP A 174 -4.33 3.85 20.84
C ASP A 174 -4.99 2.52 20.43
N TYR A 175 -4.63 2.01 19.25
CA TYR A 175 -5.12 0.74 18.74
C TYR A 175 -4.66 -0.43 19.62
N PHE A 176 -3.38 -0.47 19.99
CA PHE A 176 -2.81 -1.56 20.78
C PHE A 176 -3.30 -1.56 22.23
N GLN A 177 -3.46 -0.38 22.86
CA GLN A 177 -3.93 -0.25 24.24
C GLN A 177 -5.40 -0.63 24.40
N ASN A 178 -6.24 -0.34 23.40
CA ASN A 178 -7.68 -0.56 23.46
C ASN A 178 -8.11 -1.90 22.85
N GLN A 179 -7.19 -2.66 22.26
CA GLN A 179 -7.53 -3.91 21.61
C GLN A 179 -7.59 -5.10 22.56
N THR A 180 -8.81 -5.58 22.74
CA THR A 180 -9.08 -6.97 23.11
C THR A 180 -9.48 -7.76 21.86
N HIS A 181 -9.26 -9.08 21.84
CA HIS A 181 -9.60 -9.91 20.68
C HIS A 181 -11.06 -9.78 20.22
N THR A 182 -11.98 -9.55 21.16
CA THR A 182 -13.42 -9.41 20.90
C THR A 182 -13.76 -8.08 20.22
N THR A 183 -12.98 -7.02 20.45
CA THR A 183 -13.25 -5.67 19.91
C THR A 183 -12.67 -5.47 18.52
N TYR A 184 -11.66 -6.24 18.09
CA TYR A 184 -11.01 -6.11 16.77
C TYR A 184 -12.00 -6.05 15.60
N HIS A 185 -12.94 -7.01 15.53
CA HIS A 185 -13.90 -7.08 14.43
C HIS A 185 -14.87 -5.89 14.43
N ALA A 186 -15.37 -5.50 15.60
CA ALA A 186 -16.27 -4.35 15.74
C ALA A 186 -15.56 -3.04 15.38
N THR A 187 -14.33 -2.83 15.88
CA THR A 187 -13.50 -1.67 15.55
C THR A 187 -13.23 -1.62 14.05
N TRP A 188 -12.89 -2.74 13.41
CA TRP A 188 -12.67 -2.78 11.97
C TRP A 188 -13.93 -2.46 11.16
N THR A 189 -15.09 -3.02 11.53
CA THR A 189 -16.36 -2.68 10.89
C THR A 189 -16.67 -1.18 11.00
N LEU A 190 -16.45 -0.59 12.17
CA LEU A 190 -16.62 0.85 12.38
C LEU A 190 -15.63 1.68 11.55
N LEU A 191 -14.37 1.23 11.44
CA LEU A 191 -13.37 1.88 10.59
C LEU A 191 -13.78 1.85 9.11
N ILE A 192 -14.25 0.71 8.60
CA ILE A 192 -14.74 0.59 7.23
C ILE A 192 -15.99 1.46 7.01
N ALA A 193 -16.92 1.47 7.96
CA ALA A 193 -18.11 2.32 7.89
C ALA A 193 -17.73 3.81 7.90
N GLY A 194 -16.80 4.21 8.76
CA GLY A 194 -16.26 5.56 8.83
C GLY A 194 -15.53 5.97 7.55
N MET A 195 -14.78 5.05 6.93
CA MET A 195 -14.10 5.31 5.66
C MET A 195 -15.11 5.51 4.53
N ARG A 196 -16.14 4.65 4.43
CA ARG A 196 -17.23 4.82 3.46
C ARG A 196 -18.01 6.11 3.67
N ALA A 197 -18.23 6.52 4.92
CA ALA A 197 -18.87 7.79 5.24
C ALA A 197 -17.97 9.01 4.92
N ALA A 198 -16.64 8.86 5.04
CA ALA A 198 -15.68 9.92 4.74
C ALA A 198 -15.50 10.17 3.24
N PHE A 199 -15.75 9.13 2.43
CA PHE A 199 -15.67 9.12 0.97
C PHE A 199 -16.98 8.53 0.41
N PRO A 200 -18.11 9.26 0.47
CA PRO A 200 -19.33 8.80 -0.17
C PRO A 200 -19.05 8.56 -1.65
N ALA A 201 -19.58 7.47 -2.20
CA ALA A 201 -19.53 7.25 -3.64
C ALA A 201 -20.12 8.50 -4.31
N ALA A 202 -19.38 9.09 -5.25
CA ALA A 202 -19.94 10.14 -6.09
C ALA A 202 -21.12 9.49 -6.82
N ASP A 203 -22.33 10.04 -6.64
CA ASP A 203 -23.51 9.63 -7.39
C ASP A 203 -23.20 9.63 -8.89
N GLU A 204 -23.85 8.72 -9.62
CA GLU A 204 -23.65 8.24 -11.00
C GLU A 204 -23.62 9.31 -12.13
N ALA A 205 -23.44 10.59 -11.82
CA ALA A 205 -23.47 11.71 -12.77
C ALA A 205 -22.13 12.01 -13.46
N ASN A 206 -21.01 11.42 -13.04
CA ASN A 206 -19.69 11.56 -13.67
C ASN A 206 -19.19 10.21 -14.20
N THR A 207 -19.85 9.71 -15.24
CA THR A 207 -19.54 8.44 -15.92
C THR A 207 -18.23 8.43 -16.72
N ASP A 208 -17.50 9.55 -16.80
CA ASP A 208 -16.20 9.64 -17.50
C ASP A 208 -14.98 9.68 -16.57
N THR A 209 -15.19 9.68 -15.24
CA THR A 209 -14.07 9.44 -14.32
C THR A 209 -13.75 7.96 -14.33
N ASP A 210 -12.85 7.60 -15.23
CA ASP A 210 -12.21 6.29 -15.35
C ASP A 210 -11.95 5.72 -13.95
N SER A 211 -12.51 4.54 -13.71
CA SER A 211 -12.57 3.91 -12.39
C SER A 211 -11.21 3.92 -11.70
N LEU A 212 -11.19 4.13 -10.37
CA LEU A 212 -10.02 3.86 -9.52
C LEU A 212 -9.33 2.59 -10.05
N PRO A 213 -8.05 2.65 -10.49
CA PRO A 213 -7.54 1.75 -11.51
C PRO A 213 -7.66 0.31 -11.06
N GLU A 214 -8.65 -0.36 -11.65
CA GLU A 214 -9.01 -1.72 -11.28
C GLU A 214 -7.80 -2.65 -11.44
N ASP A 215 -6.94 -2.36 -12.42
CA ASP A 215 -5.70 -3.08 -12.70
C ASP A 215 -4.66 -2.98 -11.57
N LEU A 216 -4.45 -1.79 -10.99
CA LEU A 216 -3.52 -1.64 -9.85
C LEU A 216 -4.04 -2.42 -8.65
N PHE A 217 -5.34 -2.28 -8.36
CA PHE A 217 -5.96 -2.99 -7.27
C PHE A 217 -5.91 -4.50 -7.48
N ARG A 218 -6.30 -5.00 -8.65
CA ARG A 218 -6.21 -6.41 -9.05
C ARG A 218 -4.77 -6.94 -8.95
N ALA A 219 -3.77 -6.18 -9.38
CA ALA A 219 -2.37 -6.58 -9.29
C ALA A 219 -1.88 -6.68 -7.84
N ILE A 220 -2.32 -5.77 -6.96
CA ILE A 220 -2.04 -5.88 -5.51
C ILE A 220 -2.77 -7.10 -4.92
N LEU A 221 -4.03 -7.34 -5.29
CA LEU A 221 -4.78 -8.50 -4.81
C LEU A 221 -4.18 -9.83 -5.25
N ALA A 222 -3.64 -9.89 -6.47
CA ALA A 222 -2.94 -11.06 -6.98
C ALA A 222 -1.69 -11.42 -6.16
N CYS A 223 -1.14 -10.44 -5.41
CA CYS A 223 -0.04 -10.70 -4.48
C CYS A 223 -0.52 -11.29 -3.15
N LEU A 224 -1.80 -11.17 -2.79
CA LEU A 224 -2.31 -11.68 -1.51
C LEU A 224 -2.56 -13.20 -1.59
N PRO A 225 -2.25 -13.97 -0.52
CA PRO A 225 -2.48 -15.40 -0.51
C PRO A 225 -3.98 -15.69 -0.59
N VAL A 226 -4.36 -16.60 -1.48
CA VAL A 226 -5.76 -17.02 -1.72
C VAL A 226 -6.42 -17.52 -0.43
N ASP A 227 -5.65 -18.21 0.43
CA ASP A 227 -6.09 -18.70 1.74
C ASP A 227 -6.44 -17.62 2.76
N GLY A 228 -6.21 -16.34 2.42
CA GLY A 228 -6.63 -15.18 3.20
C GLY A 228 -8.11 -14.81 3.01
N PHE A 229 -8.80 -15.45 2.06
CA PHE A 229 -10.16 -15.11 1.66
C PHE A 229 -11.11 -16.30 1.82
N LEU A 230 -12.38 -16.00 2.10
CA LEU A 230 -13.49 -16.93 1.94
C LEU A 230 -13.84 -17.05 0.45
N GLU A 231 -14.44 -18.17 0.05
CA GLU A 231 -14.86 -18.43 -1.34
C GLU A 231 -15.80 -17.33 -1.88
N ASP A 232 -16.57 -16.69 -1.00
CA ASP A 232 -17.50 -15.60 -1.34
C ASP A 232 -16.85 -14.19 -1.38
N GLY A 233 -15.53 -14.09 -1.19
CA GLY A 233 -14.78 -12.82 -1.21
C GLY A 233 -14.48 -12.11 0.14
N PRO A 234 -15.19 -12.32 1.28
CA PRO A 234 -14.80 -11.69 2.53
C PRO A 234 -13.50 -12.28 3.08
N SER A 235 -12.67 -11.44 3.66
CA SER A 235 -11.36 -11.85 4.16
C SER A 235 -11.49 -12.64 5.48
N LEU A 236 -10.72 -13.72 5.63
CA LEU A 236 -10.69 -14.54 6.84
C LEU A 236 -10.05 -13.79 8.02
N SER A 237 -10.50 -14.11 9.24
CA SER A 237 -9.80 -13.61 10.42
C SER A 237 -8.40 -14.19 10.51
N LEU A 238 -7.44 -13.43 11.05
CA LEU A 238 -6.06 -13.86 11.27
C LEU A 238 -5.97 -15.25 11.95
N ARG A 239 -6.85 -15.51 12.93
CA ARG A 239 -6.92 -16.79 13.62
C ARG A 239 -7.43 -17.91 12.71
N SER A 240 -8.45 -17.65 11.89
CA SER A 240 -8.96 -18.62 10.92
C SER A 240 -7.89 -18.96 9.88
N THR A 241 -7.20 -17.96 9.36
CA THR A 241 -6.08 -18.14 8.43
C THR A 241 -4.93 -18.93 9.08
N ARG A 242 -4.56 -18.61 10.32
CA ARG A 242 -3.55 -19.38 11.08
C ARG A 242 -3.99 -20.82 11.34
N ASN A 243 -5.23 -21.04 11.75
CA ASN A 243 -5.78 -22.38 12.00
C ASN A 243 -5.80 -23.23 10.72
N LYS A 244 -6.29 -22.69 9.60
CA LYS A 244 -6.23 -23.37 8.29
C LYS A 244 -4.80 -23.77 7.93
N ARG A 245 -3.83 -22.88 8.14
CA ARG A 245 -2.41 -23.12 7.85
C ARG A 245 -1.75 -24.14 8.78
N ILE A 246 -2.19 -24.26 10.03
CA ILE A 246 -1.73 -25.30 10.96
C ILE A 246 -2.18 -26.68 10.47
N HIS A 247 -3.43 -26.79 10.01
CA HIS A 247 -3.95 -28.05 9.45
C HIS A 247 -3.26 -28.44 8.13
N LEU A 248 -2.99 -27.48 7.24
CA LEU A 248 -2.21 -27.71 6.01
C LEU A 248 -0.77 -28.20 6.24
N LYS A 249 -0.16 -27.87 7.39
CA LYS A 249 1.16 -28.40 7.78
C LYS A 249 1.09 -29.79 8.40
N SER A 250 -0.04 -30.17 9.01
CA SER A 250 -0.25 -31.49 9.62
C SER A 250 -0.32 -32.60 8.57
N ASP A 251 -0.88 -32.31 7.40
CA ASP A 251 -1.07 -33.32 6.33
C ASP A 251 0.19 -33.63 5.51
N ARG A 252 1.33 -32.99 5.81
CA ARG A 252 2.62 -33.25 5.13
C ARG A 252 3.58 -34.15 5.89
N PHE A 253 3.17 -34.73 7.02
CA PHE A 253 3.93 -35.80 7.66
C PHE A 253 3.27 -37.15 7.35
N PRO A 254 3.87 -38.00 6.48
CA PRO A 254 3.46 -39.39 6.45
C PRO A 254 3.71 -39.98 7.84
N SER A 255 2.65 -40.55 8.42
CA SER A 255 2.59 -41.11 9.79
C SER A 255 3.54 -42.28 10.04
N ASP A 256 4.37 -42.66 9.06
CA ASP A 256 5.22 -43.86 9.10
C ASP A 256 6.66 -43.57 9.57
N ALA A 257 7.01 -42.34 9.94
CA ALA A 257 8.36 -41.99 10.36
C ALA A 257 8.55 -41.85 11.90
N ILE A 258 7.57 -42.24 12.72
CA ILE A 258 7.68 -42.20 14.19
C ILE A 258 7.69 -43.62 14.77
N ALA A 259 8.62 -44.44 14.28
CA ALA A 259 9.02 -45.67 14.94
C ALA A 259 10.56 -45.76 14.88
N GLY A 260 11.25 -45.12 15.83
CA GLY A 260 12.68 -45.39 15.99
C GLY A 260 13.61 -44.31 16.53
N MET A 261 13.12 -43.20 17.09
CA MET A 261 14.04 -42.17 17.63
C MET A 261 13.68 -41.76 19.06
N THR A 262 14.30 -42.45 20.01
CA THR A 262 14.48 -41.98 21.39
C THR A 262 15.42 -40.75 21.39
N PRO A 263 15.12 -39.68 22.14
CA PRO A 263 15.98 -38.51 22.15
C PRO A 263 17.18 -38.72 23.10
N ARG A 264 18.38 -38.84 22.53
CA ARG A 264 19.64 -38.62 23.26
C ARG A 264 19.78 -37.12 23.55
N ILE A 265 19.62 -36.76 24.82
CA ILE A 265 19.94 -35.44 25.35
C ILE A 265 21.44 -35.20 25.15
N THR A 266 21.81 -34.25 24.28
CA THR A 266 23.17 -33.73 24.14
C THR A 266 23.21 -32.26 24.54
N LYS A 267 24.18 -31.92 25.39
CA LYS A 267 24.40 -30.59 25.97
C LYS A 267 24.71 -29.53 24.89
N PRO A 268 24.36 -28.25 25.11
CA PRO A 268 24.60 -27.19 24.13
C PRO A 268 26.10 -26.85 24.03
N ARG A 269 26.59 -26.80 22.79
CA ARG A 269 27.94 -26.36 22.42
C ARG A 269 27.90 -24.87 22.08
N ALA A 270 28.84 -24.10 22.63
CA ALA A 270 28.99 -22.65 22.46
C ALA A 270 29.19 -22.23 20.98
N PRO A 271 28.79 -21.01 20.58
CA PRO A 271 28.77 -20.59 19.19
C PRO A 271 30.17 -20.27 18.67
N LYS A 272 30.54 -20.89 17.54
CA LYS A 272 31.68 -20.47 16.72
C LYS A 272 31.19 -19.48 15.67
N VAL A 273 31.82 -18.31 15.66
CA VAL A 273 31.73 -17.28 14.62
C VAL A 273 32.37 -17.83 13.33
N SER A 274 31.65 -17.78 12.23
CA SER A 274 32.21 -17.95 10.88
C SER A 274 31.50 -17.04 9.88
N ARG A 275 32.31 -16.27 9.14
CA ARG A 275 31.94 -15.37 8.02
C ARG A 275 31.34 -16.13 6.83
N PRO A 276 30.59 -15.45 5.94
CA PRO A 276 29.94 -16.05 4.78
C PRO A 276 30.89 -16.19 3.58
N ALA A 277 30.66 -17.23 2.79
CA ALA A 277 31.21 -17.41 1.44
C ALA A 277 30.20 -16.89 0.41
N ASP A 278 30.66 -15.94 -0.39
CA ASP A 278 30.38 -15.69 -1.81
C ASP A 278 28.94 -15.84 -2.32
N GLY A 279 28.18 -14.75 -2.19
CA GLY A 279 26.99 -14.46 -2.98
C GLY A 279 27.33 -13.71 -4.27
N ILE A 280 26.58 -14.02 -5.33
CA ILE A 280 26.59 -13.31 -6.62
C ILE A 280 26.32 -11.82 -6.39
N SER A 281 27.21 -10.95 -6.91
CA SER A 281 27.19 -9.50 -6.68
C SER A 281 26.26 -8.77 -7.65
N PHE A 282 25.23 -8.11 -7.11
CA PHE A 282 24.33 -7.17 -7.80
C PHE A 282 25.01 -5.84 -8.23
N SER A 283 26.34 -5.71 -8.08
CA SER A 283 27.13 -4.55 -8.51
C SER A 283 27.18 -4.33 -10.03
N GLN A 284 26.52 -5.19 -10.83
CA GLN A 284 26.43 -5.04 -12.28
C GLN A 284 25.22 -4.21 -12.76
N LEU A 285 24.31 -3.79 -11.87
CA LEU A 285 23.12 -2.99 -12.23
C LEU A 285 23.30 -1.47 -12.05
N ARG A 286 24.54 -0.98 -11.92
CA ARG A 286 24.86 0.46 -11.99
C ARG A 286 25.92 0.75 -13.05
N ARG A 287 25.46 1.00 -14.28
CA ARG A 287 26.05 2.05 -15.11
C ARG A 287 24.93 2.83 -15.78
N PRO A 288 24.97 4.17 -15.76
CA PRO A 288 24.21 4.96 -16.71
C PRO A 288 24.87 4.79 -18.09
N GLN A 289 24.06 4.63 -19.14
CA GLN A 289 24.53 4.95 -20.49
C GLN A 289 24.31 6.44 -20.69
N ASP A 290 25.39 7.10 -21.12
CA ASP A 290 25.41 8.47 -21.63
C ASP A 290 24.44 8.65 -22.81
#